data_AF-A0AAE4MFK8-F1
#
_entry.id   AF-A0AAE4MFK8-F1
#
_cell.length_a   1.000
_cell.length_b   1.000
_cell.length_c   1.000
_cell.angle_alpha   90.00
_cell.angle_beta   90.00
_cell.angle_gamma   90.00
#
_symmetry.space_group_name_H-M   'P 1'
#
loop_
_entity.id
_entity.type
_entity.pdbx_description
1 polymer ?
#
loop_
_entity_poly.entity_id
_entity_poly.type
_entity_poly.pdbx_seq_one_letter_code
_entity_poly.pdbx_strand_id
1 'polypeptide(L)'
;MSDARLRLASVIILSLAAFSGIFGAALAFLWWLIFCSRETFAKVSWKIVLPVSIIAAGFPGLVLMLTGSSDGVTYAAKILVILLLAFWFGAARKSGEFLDLGVWSLGNKIGFDLGLVAELSMQFLAGIADDLSHMKTALAIKEQKLNRKTAPSLALGLLLLSLARAKNVGSLLARRGYTSGGTYTPVFVTTTADIAGILFAAGIGLIVFFAEIIPVW
;
A
#
# COMPACT_ATOMS: atom_id res chain seq x y z
N MET A 1 -1.41 12.00 -7.93
CA MET A 1 -2.82 12.38 -7.62
C MET A 1 -2.95 12.82 -6.17
N SER A 2 -3.57 13.96 -5.88
CA SER A 2 -3.61 14.59 -4.55
C SER A 2 -4.76 14.11 -3.66
N ASP A 3 -5.95 13.89 -4.22
CA ASP A 3 -7.11 13.42 -3.44
C ASP A 3 -7.01 11.90 -3.13
N ALA A 4 -6.96 11.56 -1.85
CA ALA A 4 -6.87 10.17 -1.37
C ALA A 4 -8.11 9.32 -1.73
N ARG A 5 -9.32 9.90 -1.81
CA ARG A 5 -10.56 9.17 -2.17
C ARG A 5 -10.50 8.72 -3.61
N LEU A 6 -10.18 9.66 -4.51
CA LEU A 6 -10.07 9.38 -5.94
C LEU A 6 -8.91 8.43 -6.23
N ARG A 7 -7.82 8.56 -5.48
CA ARG A 7 -6.68 7.63 -5.53
C ARG A 7 -7.10 6.22 -5.16
N LEU A 8 -7.77 6.04 -4.03
CA LEU A 8 -8.24 4.73 -3.56
C LEU A 8 -9.26 4.12 -4.53
N ALA A 9 -10.22 4.92 -5.01
CA ALA A 9 -11.20 4.47 -6.00
C ALA A 9 -10.52 4.01 -7.31
N SER A 10 -9.54 4.78 -7.81
CA SER A 10 -8.79 4.41 -9.02
C SER A 10 -8.02 3.10 -8.84
N VAL A 11 -7.36 2.91 -7.69
CA VAL A 11 -6.65 1.65 -7.39
C VAL A 11 -7.60 0.48 -7.35
N ILE A 12 -8.78 0.61 -6.72
CA ILE A 12 -9.76 -0.47 -6.65
C ILE A 12 -10.27 -0.84 -8.05
N ILE A 13 -10.68 0.16 -8.84
CA ILE A 13 -11.20 -0.06 -10.20
C ILE A 13 -10.12 -0.72 -11.09
N LEU A 14 -8.89 -0.20 -11.06
CA LEU A 14 -7.80 -0.74 -11.87
C LEU A 14 -7.32 -2.11 -11.40
N SER A 15 -7.38 -2.40 -10.09
CA SER A 15 -7.04 -3.73 -9.57
C SER A 15 -8.08 -4.77 -9.99
N LEU A 16 -9.36 -4.42 -9.97
CA LEU A 16 -10.44 -5.28 -10.48
C LEU A 16 -10.27 -5.51 -11.99
N ALA A 17 -10.00 -4.45 -12.76
CA ALA A 17 -9.75 -4.55 -14.19
C ALA A 17 -8.50 -5.39 -14.52
N ALA A 18 -7.42 -5.24 -13.74
CA ALA A 18 -6.21 -6.04 -13.91
C ALA A 18 -6.43 -7.51 -13.55
N PHE A 19 -7.29 -7.80 -12.57
CA PHE A 19 -7.59 -9.16 -12.17
C PHE A 19 -8.44 -9.90 -13.21
N SER A 20 -9.37 -9.20 -13.87
CA SER A 20 -10.32 -9.82 -14.79
C SER A 20 -9.63 -10.42 -16.03
N GLY A 21 -8.78 -9.65 -16.71
CA GLY A 21 -8.15 -10.08 -17.97
C GLY A 21 -6.73 -9.58 -18.19
N ILE A 22 -6.00 -10.23 -19.12
CA ILE A 22 -4.66 -9.77 -19.54
C ILE A 22 -4.74 -8.37 -20.18
N PHE A 23 -5.83 -8.10 -20.91
CA PHE A 23 -6.09 -6.81 -21.55
C PHE A 23 -6.31 -5.70 -20.50
N GLY A 24 -7.10 -5.99 -19.46
CA GLY A 24 -7.28 -5.07 -18.34
C GLY A 24 -5.99 -4.83 -17.56
N ALA A 25 -5.15 -5.84 -17.39
CA ALA A 25 -3.83 -5.69 -16.77
C ALA A 25 -2.89 -4.81 -17.61
N ALA A 26 -2.88 -4.96 -18.94
CA ALA A 26 -2.09 -4.13 -19.84
C ALA A 26 -2.54 -2.65 -19.80
N LEU A 27 -3.85 -2.39 -19.82
CA LEU A 27 -4.39 -1.04 -19.71
C LEU A 27 -4.10 -0.40 -18.35
N ALA A 28 -4.24 -1.16 -17.26
CA ALA A 28 -3.88 -0.69 -15.93
C ALA A 28 -2.38 -0.38 -15.80
N PHE A 29 -1.52 -1.18 -16.45
CA PHE A 29 -0.10 -0.93 -16.50
C PHE A 29 0.25 0.35 -17.30
N LEU A 30 -0.38 0.57 -18.46
CA LEU A 30 -0.21 1.79 -19.25
C LEU A 30 -0.68 3.03 -18.48
N TRP A 31 -1.83 2.95 -17.81
CA TRP A 31 -2.32 4.01 -16.95
C TRP A 31 -1.33 4.33 -15.82
N TRP A 32 -0.79 3.28 -15.18
CA TRP A 32 0.22 3.44 -14.14
C TRP A 32 1.50 4.11 -14.67
N LEU A 33 1.95 3.76 -15.87
CA LEU A 33 3.12 4.40 -16.48
C LEU A 33 2.91 5.90 -16.71
N ILE A 34 1.72 6.32 -17.17
CA ILE A 34 1.43 7.71 -17.53
C ILE A 34 1.25 8.59 -16.28
N PHE A 35 0.46 8.14 -15.31
CA PHE A 35 0.05 8.98 -14.18
C PHE A 35 0.87 8.76 -12.90
N CYS A 36 1.49 7.59 -12.74
CA CYS A 36 1.96 7.12 -11.42
C CYS A 36 3.47 6.85 -11.35
N SER A 37 4.10 6.50 -12.48
CA SER A 37 5.52 6.12 -12.55
C SER A 37 6.44 7.17 -11.91
N ARG A 38 6.25 8.46 -12.24
CA ARG A 38 7.09 9.55 -11.73
C ARG A 38 7.01 9.73 -10.22
N GLU A 39 5.81 9.66 -9.63
CA GLU A 39 5.63 9.80 -8.17
C GLU A 39 6.19 8.59 -7.41
N THR A 40 6.02 7.39 -7.98
CA THR A 40 6.49 6.14 -7.37
C THR A 40 8.01 6.09 -7.28
N PHE A 41 8.69 6.37 -8.39
CA PHE A 41 10.16 6.33 -8.46
C PHE A 41 10.85 7.51 -7.76
N ALA A 42 10.15 8.63 -7.58
CA ALA A 42 10.69 9.78 -6.86
C ALA A 42 10.80 9.54 -5.35
N LYS A 43 9.86 8.80 -4.76
CA LYS A 43 9.82 8.56 -3.30
C LYS A 43 10.31 7.18 -2.91
N VAL A 44 10.11 6.17 -3.75
CA VAL A 44 10.56 4.80 -3.50
C VAL A 44 11.59 4.43 -4.56
N SER A 45 12.78 4.02 -4.13
CA SER A 45 13.85 3.64 -5.05
C SER A 45 13.41 2.51 -5.99
N TRP A 46 13.66 2.67 -7.30
CA TRP A 46 13.38 1.65 -8.32
C TRP A 46 14.03 0.30 -7.98
N LYS A 47 15.16 0.34 -7.26
CA LYS A 47 15.93 -0.81 -6.78
C LYS A 47 15.20 -1.64 -5.71
N ILE A 48 14.09 -1.14 -5.16
CA ILE A 48 13.25 -1.85 -4.20
C ILE A 48 11.95 -2.28 -4.88
N VAL A 49 11.29 -1.35 -5.59
CA VAL A 49 9.97 -1.59 -6.20
C VAL A 49 10.01 -2.74 -7.20
N LEU A 50 10.96 -2.76 -8.13
CA LEU A 50 11.03 -3.80 -9.16
C LEU A 50 11.35 -5.19 -8.59
N PRO A 51 12.44 -5.40 -7.82
CA PRO A 51 12.75 -6.74 -7.34
C PRO A 51 11.70 -7.27 -6.37
N VAL A 52 11.13 -6.43 -5.50
CA VAL A 52 10.06 -6.88 -4.58
C VAL A 52 8.82 -7.28 -5.37
N SER A 53 8.39 -6.48 -6.35
CA SER A 53 7.23 -6.82 -7.20
C SER A 53 7.47 -8.10 -8.00
N ILE A 54 8.68 -8.28 -8.57
CA ILE A 54 9.03 -9.49 -9.34
C ILE A 54 9.02 -10.72 -8.44
N ILE A 55 9.61 -10.65 -7.24
CA ILE A 55 9.64 -11.79 -6.31
C ILE A 55 8.22 -12.11 -5.83
N ALA A 56 7.47 -11.10 -5.40
CA ALA A 56 6.13 -11.28 -4.85
C ALA A 56 5.10 -11.75 -5.90
N ALA A 57 5.24 -11.32 -7.16
CA ALA A 57 4.39 -11.80 -8.26
C ALA A 57 4.88 -13.13 -8.85
N GLY A 58 6.20 -13.33 -8.91
CA GLY A 58 6.83 -14.51 -9.48
C GLY A 58 6.62 -15.76 -8.63
N PHE A 59 6.59 -15.63 -7.30
CA PHE A 59 6.40 -16.78 -6.42
C PHE A 59 5.04 -17.48 -6.64
N PRO A 60 3.87 -16.79 -6.58
CA PRO A 60 2.58 -17.40 -6.92
C PRO A 60 2.52 -17.95 -8.35
N GLY A 61 3.10 -17.24 -9.32
CA GLY A 61 3.15 -17.68 -10.72
C GLY A 61 3.91 -18.99 -10.89
N LEU A 62 5.09 -19.11 -10.26
CA LEU A 62 5.90 -20.33 -10.27
C LEU A 62 5.16 -21.51 -9.63
N VAL A 63 4.48 -21.28 -8.51
CA VAL A 63 3.67 -22.32 -7.85
C VAL A 63 2.58 -22.84 -8.80
N LEU A 64 1.90 -21.96 -9.53
CA LEU A 64 0.87 -22.36 -10.49
C LEU A 64 1.44 -23.10 -11.71
N MET A 65 2.61 -22.71 -12.21
CA MET A 65 3.29 -23.43 -13.28
C MET A 65 3.70 -24.84 -12.84
N LEU A 66 4.21 -24.99 -11.61
CA LEU A 66 4.56 -26.29 -11.03
C LEU A 66 3.34 -27.18 -10.77
N THR A 67 2.17 -26.56 -10.55
CA THR A 67 0.88 -27.27 -10.35
C THR A 67 0.22 -27.66 -11.69
N GLY A 68 0.88 -27.41 -12.82
CA GLY A 68 0.43 -27.86 -14.15
C GLY A 68 -0.58 -26.93 -14.84
N SER A 69 -0.80 -25.72 -14.32
CA SER A 69 -1.65 -24.71 -14.97
C SER A 69 -0.84 -23.90 -15.98
N SER A 70 -1.28 -23.84 -17.24
CA SER A 70 -0.62 -23.08 -18.32
C SER A 70 -0.62 -21.56 -18.09
N ASP A 71 -1.48 -21.06 -17.21
CA ASP A 71 -1.74 -19.63 -17.03
C ASP A 71 -0.90 -18.96 -15.93
N GLY A 72 0.10 -19.66 -15.38
CA GLY A 72 0.93 -19.15 -14.29
C GLY A 72 1.68 -17.85 -14.64
N VAL A 73 2.11 -17.68 -15.90
CA VAL A 73 2.76 -16.45 -16.38
C VAL A 73 1.78 -15.28 -16.46
N THR A 74 0.58 -15.54 -16.98
CA THR A 74 -0.51 -14.54 -17.05
C THR A 74 -0.92 -14.09 -15.65
N TYR A 75 -1.04 -15.02 -14.71
CA TYR A 75 -1.33 -14.70 -13.32
C TYR A 75 -0.23 -13.85 -12.66
N ALA A 76 1.04 -14.22 -12.86
CA ALA A 76 2.17 -13.43 -12.36
C ALA A 76 2.15 -12.00 -12.90
N ALA A 77 1.85 -11.82 -14.19
CA ALA A 77 1.75 -10.49 -14.80
C ALA A 77 0.62 -9.65 -14.16
N LYS A 78 -0.56 -10.24 -13.92
CA LYS A 78 -1.68 -9.56 -13.23
C LYS A 78 -1.29 -9.10 -11.83
N ILE A 79 -0.68 -9.99 -11.04
CA ILE A 79 -0.23 -9.68 -9.67
C ILE A 79 0.87 -8.60 -9.68
N LEU A 80 1.78 -8.63 -10.64
CA LEU A 80 2.82 -7.61 -10.78
C LEU A 80 2.21 -6.22 -10.97
N VAL A 81 1.21 -6.08 -11.85
CA VAL A 81 0.53 -4.80 -12.09
C VAL A 81 -0.19 -4.31 -10.83
N ILE A 82 -0.88 -5.22 -10.12
CA ILE A 82 -1.56 -4.89 -8.86
C ILE A 82 -0.55 -4.42 -7.79
N LEU A 83 0.60 -5.07 -7.69
CA LEU A 83 1.67 -4.66 -6.77
C LEU A 83 2.22 -3.28 -7.13
N LEU A 84 2.41 -2.97 -8.41
CA LEU A 84 2.85 -1.64 -8.85
C LEU A 84 1.83 -0.54 -8.48
N LEU A 85 0.53 -0.82 -8.62
CA LEU A 85 -0.53 0.09 -8.17
C LEU A 85 -0.48 0.27 -6.64
N ALA A 86 -0.26 -0.80 -5.88
CA ALA A 86 -0.12 -0.73 -4.42
C ALA A 86 1.12 0.09 -4.00
N PHE A 87 2.26 -0.11 -4.67
CA PHE A 87 3.48 0.67 -4.43
C PHE A 87 3.26 2.17 -4.70
N TRP A 88 2.55 2.50 -5.78
CA TRP A 88 2.19 3.89 -6.06
C TRP A 88 1.27 4.46 -4.98
N PHE A 89 0.23 3.73 -4.57
CA PHE A 89 -0.68 4.16 -3.51
C PHE A 89 0.08 4.47 -2.21
N GLY A 90 1.02 3.60 -1.84
CA GLY A 90 1.90 3.81 -0.69
C GLY A 90 2.85 4.99 -0.85
N ALA A 91 3.44 5.19 -2.02
CA ALA A 91 4.36 6.29 -2.31
C ALA A 91 3.66 7.66 -2.33
N ALA A 92 2.47 7.74 -2.92
CA ALA A 92 1.70 8.97 -3.01
C ALA A 92 1.13 9.43 -1.66
N ARG A 93 1.15 8.54 -0.65
CA ARG A 93 0.60 8.78 0.69
C ARG A 93 1.17 10.04 1.35
N LYS A 94 0.30 10.79 2.02
CA LYS A 94 0.62 11.84 3.00
C LYS A 94 0.14 11.43 4.39
N SER A 95 0.77 11.98 5.44
CA SER A 95 0.33 11.71 6.82
C SER A 95 -1.06 12.32 7.05
N GLY A 96 -1.90 11.59 7.77
CA GLY A 96 -3.30 11.96 8.05
C GLY A 96 -4.32 11.41 7.06
N GLU A 97 -3.90 11.00 5.85
CA GLU A 97 -4.83 10.58 4.79
C GLU A 97 -5.66 9.33 5.18
N PHE A 98 -5.13 8.41 6.00
CA PHE A 98 -5.89 7.25 6.47
C PHE A 98 -6.98 7.62 7.45
N LEU A 99 -6.76 8.66 8.27
CA LEU A 99 -7.78 9.17 9.18
C LEU A 99 -8.89 9.86 8.38
N ASP A 100 -8.53 10.67 7.38
CA ASP A 100 -9.48 11.29 6.46
C ASP A 100 -10.34 10.23 5.73
N LEU A 101 -9.70 9.19 5.18
CA LEU A 101 -10.37 8.10 4.48
C LEU A 101 -11.26 7.25 5.39
N GLY A 102 -10.79 6.92 6.60
CA GLY A 102 -11.55 6.14 7.57
C GLY A 102 -12.85 6.84 7.98
N VAL A 103 -12.74 8.12 8.34
CA VAL A 103 -13.91 8.93 8.73
C VAL A 103 -14.87 9.15 7.56
N TRP A 104 -14.36 9.37 6.35
CA TRP A 104 -15.19 9.52 5.16
C TRP A 104 -15.97 8.23 4.82
N SER A 105 -15.32 7.06 4.90
CA SER A 105 -15.92 5.79 4.48
C SER A 105 -16.83 5.14 5.53
N LEU A 106 -16.49 5.25 6.81
CA LEU A 106 -17.14 4.54 7.91
C LEU A 106 -17.71 5.47 9.00
N GLY A 107 -17.69 6.78 8.75
CA GLY A 107 -18.26 7.81 9.62
C GLY A 107 -17.42 8.15 10.84
N ASN A 108 -17.93 9.05 11.68
CA ASN A 108 -17.17 9.70 12.74
C ASN A 108 -16.73 8.76 13.87
N LYS A 109 -17.45 7.68 14.18
CA LYS A 109 -17.09 6.80 15.32
C LYS A 109 -16.14 5.68 14.91
N ILE A 110 -16.68 4.69 14.21
CA ILE A 110 -15.94 3.49 13.78
C ILE A 110 -14.86 3.87 12.77
N GLY A 111 -15.19 4.75 11.83
CA GLY A 111 -14.23 5.22 10.82
C GLY A 111 -13.07 6.02 11.39
N PHE A 112 -13.31 6.81 12.44
CA PHE A 112 -12.24 7.50 13.15
C PHE A 112 -11.29 6.50 13.82
N ASP A 113 -11.83 5.53 14.56
CA ASP A 113 -11.00 4.57 15.30
C ASP A 113 -10.16 3.72 14.32
N LEU A 114 -10.76 3.24 13.23
CA LEU A 114 -10.05 2.49 12.19
C LEU A 114 -9.02 3.35 11.45
N GLY A 115 -9.38 4.58 11.10
CA GLY A 115 -8.47 5.53 10.46
C GLY A 115 -7.29 5.90 11.36
N LEU A 116 -7.54 6.09 12.66
CA LEU A 116 -6.52 6.37 13.67
C LEU A 116 -5.58 5.17 13.85
N VAL A 117 -6.14 3.96 13.95
CA VAL A 117 -5.33 2.73 14.03
C VAL A 117 -4.46 2.58 12.79
N ALA A 118 -5.01 2.75 11.59
CA ALA A 118 -4.26 2.67 10.34
C ALA A 118 -3.13 3.71 10.28
N GLU A 119 -3.41 4.95 10.64
CA GLU A 119 -2.41 6.03 10.64
C GLU A 119 -1.29 5.75 11.66
N LEU A 120 -1.64 5.33 12.89
CA LEU A 120 -0.67 4.99 13.93
C LEU A 120 0.17 3.77 13.55
N SER A 121 -0.44 2.71 13.00
CA SER A 121 0.27 1.53 12.52
C SER A 121 1.30 1.90 11.46
N MET A 122 0.94 2.78 10.52
CA MET A 122 1.87 3.21 9.48
C MET A 122 2.99 4.11 10.00
N GLN A 123 2.72 4.96 10.99
CA GLN A 123 3.76 5.72 11.69
C GLN A 123 4.71 4.79 12.45
N PHE A 124 4.19 3.74 13.10
CA PHE A 124 5.01 2.76 13.79
C PHE A 124 5.85 1.91 12.83
N LEU A 125 5.31 1.50 11.69
CA LEU A 125 6.06 0.77 10.66
C LEU A 125 7.24 1.59 10.13
N ALA A 126 7.03 2.89 9.87
CA ALA A 126 8.11 3.79 9.48
C ALA A 126 9.18 3.87 10.58
N GLY A 127 8.77 4.07 11.84
CA GLY A 127 9.71 4.12 12.96
C GLY A 127 10.46 2.81 13.20
N ILE A 128 9.85 1.64 12.93
CA ILE A 128 10.53 0.34 13.08
C ILE A 128 11.68 0.20 12.08
N ALA A 129 11.54 0.74 10.86
CA ALA A 129 12.61 0.71 9.88
C ALA A 129 13.84 1.52 10.35
N ASP A 130 13.60 2.69 10.95
CA ASP A 130 14.64 3.53 11.53
C ASP A 130 15.28 2.86 12.75
N ASP A 131 14.47 2.31 13.67
CA ASP A 131 14.95 1.57 14.84
C ASP A 131 15.84 0.37 14.42
N LEU A 132 15.43 -0.37 13.39
CA LEU A 132 16.21 -1.47 12.83
C LEU A 132 17.54 -0.98 12.25
N SER A 133 17.54 0.19 11.58
CA SER A 133 18.76 0.78 11.03
C SER A 133 19.74 1.16 12.15
N HIS A 134 19.26 1.77 13.23
CA HIS A 134 20.07 2.13 14.39
C HIS A 134 20.62 0.91 15.11
N MET A 135 19.81 -0.13 15.27
CA MET A 135 20.26 -1.39 15.86
C MET A 135 21.34 -2.08 15.02
N LYS A 136 21.21 -2.06 13.70
CA LYS A 136 22.25 -2.58 12.79
C LYS A 136 23.56 -1.81 12.94
N THR A 137 23.50 -0.48 13.02
CA THR A 137 24.68 0.36 13.28
C THR A 137 25.30 0.06 14.64
N ALA A 138 24.49 -0.13 15.69
CA ALA A 138 24.97 -0.49 17.02
C ALA A 138 25.66 -1.86 17.06
N LEU A 139 25.17 -2.83 16.28
CA LEU A 139 25.85 -4.13 16.13
C LEU A 139 27.19 -3.99 15.40
N ALA A 140 27.24 -3.17 14.34
CA ALA A 140 28.47 -2.91 13.62
C ALA A 140 29.55 -2.28 14.53
N ILE A 141 29.17 -1.37 15.43
CA ILE A 141 30.07 -0.79 16.45
C ILE A 141 30.60 -1.85 17.42
N LYS A 142 29.79 -2.87 17.73
CA LYS A 142 30.19 -4.01 18.58
C LYS A 142 30.98 -5.08 17.82
N GLU A 143 31.37 -4.82 16.56
CA GLU A 143 32.00 -5.76 15.65
C GLU A 143 31.19 -7.06 15.44
N GLN A 144 29.89 -7.02 15.72
CA GLN A 144 28.98 -8.15 15.58
C GLN A 144 28.21 -8.05 14.26
N LYS A 145 28.15 -9.15 13.52
CA LYS A 145 27.36 -9.23 12.29
C LYS A 145 25.92 -9.66 12.59
N LEU A 146 24.98 -9.19 11.75
CA LEU A 146 23.63 -9.71 11.72
C LEU A 146 23.69 -11.19 11.32
N ASN A 147 23.36 -12.08 12.25
CA ASN A 147 23.40 -13.52 12.05
C ASN A 147 22.14 -14.17 12.64
N ARG A 148 21.83 -15.41 12.26
CA ARG A 148 20.66 -16.15 12.77
C ARG A 148 20.62 -16.24 14.30
N LYS A 149 21.78 -16.18 14.96
CA LYS A 149 21.91 -16.20 16.43
C LYS A 149 21.61 -14.85 17.11
N THR A 150 21.84 -13.74 16.41
CA THR A 150 21.64 -12.37 16.92
C THR A 150 20.29 -11.77 16.48
N ALA A 151 19.64 -12.37 15.49
CA ALA A 151 18.31 -11.97 15.03
C ALA A 151 17.22 -12.06 16.12
N PRO A 152 17.16 -13.10 16.98
CA PRO A 152 16.13 -13.18 18.01
C PRO A 152 16.23 -12.08 19.06
N SER A 153 17.44 -11.71 19.47
CA SER A 153 17.64 -10.64 20.47
C SER A 153 17.31 -9.26 19.90
N LEU A 154 17.64 -9.01 18.64
CA LEU A 154 17.18 -7.82 17.90
C LEU A 154 15.66 -7.76 17.80
N ALA A 155 15.02 -8.86 17.41
CA ALA A 155 13.56 -8.92 17.28
C ALA A 155 12.87 -8.66 18.62
N LEU A 156 13.39 -9.24 19.71
CA LEU A 156 12.91 -8.96 21.07
C LEU A 156 13.08 -7.49 21.43
N GLY A 157 14.24 -6.89 21.11
CA GLY A 157 14.49 -5.47 21.33
C GLY A 157 13.49 -4.57 20.58
N LEU A 158 13.22 -4.85 19.31
CA LEU A 158 12.22 -4.12 18.51
C LEU A 158 10.80 -4.30 19.06
N LEU A 159 10.46 -5.51 19.51
CA LEU A 159 9.17 -5.80 20.13
C LEU A 159 9.01 -4.99 21.42
N LEU A 160 10.02 -4.96 22.29
CA LEU A 160 9.97 -4.19 23.54
C LEU A 160 9.88 -2.68 23.27
N LEU A 161 10.63 -2.17 22.29
CA LEU A 161 10.54 -0.76 21.88
C LEU A 161 9.17 -0.41 21.32
N SER A 162 8.58 -1.28 20.49
CA SER A 162 7.26 -1.04 19.91
C SER A 162 6.15 -1.10 20.98
N LEU A 163 6.23 -2.00 21.96
CA LEU A 163 5.33 -2.03 23.12
C LEU A 163 5.47 -0.76 23.98
N ALA A 164 6.69 -0.31 24.24
CA ALA A 164 6.93 0.91 25.01
C ALA A 164 6.36 2.15 24.27
N ARG A 165 6.56 2.22 22.95
CA ARG A 165 6.00 3.28 22.11
C ARG A 165 4.47 3.25 22.10
N ALA A 166 3.87 2.07 21.95
CA ALA A 166 2.42 1.88 21.99
C ALA A 166 1.83 2.33 23.35
N LYS A 167 2.48 1.96 24.46
CA LYS A 167 2.09 2.41 25.81
C LYS A 167 2.13 3.93 25.93
N ASN A 168 3.20 4.57 25.44
CA ASN A 168 3.35 6.02 25.50
C ASN A 168 2.27 6.72 24.67
N VAL A 169 2.06 6.29 23.42
CA VAL A 169 1.03 6.86 22.54
C VAL A 169 -0.37 6.64 23.11
N GLY A 170 -0.68 5.44 23.61
CA GLY A 170 -1.96 5.15 24.26
C GLY A 170 -2.20 6.02 25.48
N SER A 171 -1.19 6.22 26.34
CA SER A 171 -1.30 7.11 27.49
C SER A 171 -1.52 8.57 27.11
N LEU A 172 -0.90 9.02 26.00
CA LEU A 172 -1.03 10.37 25.48
C LEU A 172 -2.42 10.60 24.88
N LEU A 173 -2.97 9.61 24.16
CA LEU A 173 -4.35 9.63 23.68
C LEU A 173 -5.35 9.69 24.86
N ALA A 174 -5.18 8.83 25.85
CA ALA A 174 -6.04 8.81 27.04
C ALA A 174 -6.01 10.15 27.79
N ARG A 175 -4.83 10.76 27.98
CA ARG A 175 -4.68 12.10 28.60
C ARG A 175 -5.31 13.22 27.78
N ARG A 176 -5.40 13.06 26.46
CA ARG A 176 -6.12 13.98 25.56
C ARG A 176 -7.63 13.73 25.54
N GLY A 177 -8.14 12.82 26.38
CA GLY A 177 -9.56 12.52 26.49
C GLY A 177 -10.08 11.54 25.44
N TYR A 178 -9.20 10.88 24.67
CA TYR A 178 -9.63 9.84 23.75
C TYR A 178 -9.95 8.55 24.51
N THR A 179 -11.21 8.12 24.45
CA THR A 179 -11.70 6.87 25.04
C THR A 179 -12.11 5.86 23.97
N SER A 180 -12.92 6.30 22.99
CA SER A 180 -13.33 5.59 21.79
C SER A 180 -14.18 6.52 20.93
N GLY A 181 -14.17 6.35 19.60
CA GLY A 181 -15.01 7.09 18.66
C GLY A 181 -14.81 8.61 18.69
N GLY A 182 -14.04 9.13 17.74
CA GLY A 182 -13.76 10.56 17.63
C GLY A 182 -14.80 11.37 16.84
N THR A 183 -14.53 12.66 16.68
CA THR A 183 -15.08 13.46 15.58
C THR A 183 -13.91 14.16 14.91
N TYR A 184 -13.88 14.11 13.59
CA TYR A 184 -12.80 14.68 12.80
C TYR A 184 -13.39 15.14 11.47
N THR A 185 -13.01 16.33 11.04
CA THR A 185 -13.49 16.92 9.79
C THR A 185 -12.45 16.63 8.70
N PRO A 186 -12.72 15.68 7.79
CA PRO A 186 -11.70 15.25 6.86
C PRO A 186 -11.57 16.27 5.71
N VAL A 187 -10.34 16.61 5.33
CA VAL A 187 -10.06 17.64 4.33
C VAL A 187 -9.43 17.02 3.10
N PHE A 188 -10.06 17.20 1.94
CA PHE A 188 -9.59 16.64 0.68
C PHE A 188 -9.29 17.78 -0.30
N VAL A 189 -8.12 17.70 -0.93
CA VAL A 189 -7.69 18.67 -1.95
C VAL A 189 -7.71 17.98 -3.29
N THR A 190 -8.65 18.37 -4.14
CA THR A 190 -8.80 17.88 -5.50
C THR A 190 -7.98 18.73 -6.47
N THR A 191 -7.21 18.07 -7.34
CA THR A 191 -6.49 18.72 -8.45
C THR A 191 -7.11 18.29 -9.79
N THR A 192 -7.00 19.12 -10.84
CA THR A 192 -7.51 18.77 -12.19
C THR A 192 -6.91 17.49 -12.75
N ALA A 193 -5.64 17.20 -12.43
CA ALA A 193 -4.98 15.93 -12.75
C ALA A 193 -5.65 14.71 -12.08
N ASP A 194 -6.28 14.89 -10.91
CA ASP A 194 -6.97 13.81 -10.19
C ASP A 194 -8.28 13.44 -10.88
N ILE A 195 -8.97 14.43 -11.43
CA ILE A 195 -10.20 14.24 -12.20
C ILE A 195 -9.88 13.50 -13.51
N ALA A 196 -8.83 13.92 -14.22
CA ALA A 196 -8.39 13.23 -15.43
C ALA A 196 -8.02 11.77 -15.12
N GLY A 197 -7.19 11.53 -14.10
CA GLY A 197 -6.75 10.18 -13.76
C GLY A 197 -7.90 9.24 -13.39
N ILE A 198 -8.89 9.70 -12.62
CA ILE A 198 -10.04 8.85 -12.27
C ILE A 198 -10.99 8.61 -13.45
N LEU A 199 -11.17 9.60 -14.34
CA LEU A 199 -11.96 9.41 -15.56
C LEU A 199 -11.33 8.36 -16.47
N PHE A 200 -10.01 8.39 -16.64
CA PHE A 200 -9.30 7.34 -17.39
C PHE A 200 -9.41 5.97 -16.70
N ALA A 201 -9.30 5.90 -15.38
CA ALA A 201 -9.46 4.66 -14.63
C ALA A 201 -10.89 4.09 -14.77
N ALA A 202 -11.90 4.94 -14.66
CA ALA A 202 -13.31 4.57 -14.85
C ALA A 202 -13.58 4.12 -16.30
N GLY A 203 -13.00 4.80 -17.29
CA GLY A 203 -13.07 4.41 -18.70
C GLY A 203 -12.48 3.03 -18.95
N ILE A 204 -11.30 2.73 -18.39
CA ILE A 204 -10.70 1.39 -18.47
C ILE A 204 -11.60 0.34 -17.80
N GLY A 205 -12.13 0.64 -16.62
CA GLY A 205 -13.08 -0.24 -15.93
C GLY A 205 -14.32 -0.56 -16.76
N LEU A 206 -14.92 0.45 -17.40
CA LEU A 206 -16.07 0.27 -18.30
C LEU A 206 -15.71 -0.54 -19.54
N ILE A 207 -14.59 -0.26 -20.21
CA ILE A 207 -14.16 -1.02 -21.39
C ILE A 207 -13.98 -2.50 -21.04
N VAL A 208 -13.34 -2.79 -19.91
CA VAL A 208 -13.13 -4.17 -19.47
C VAL A 208 -14.45 -4.84 -19.10
N PHE A 209 -15.35 -4.14 -18.41
CA PHE A 209 -16.68 -4.64 -18.06
C PHE A 209 -17.52 -4.97 -19.31
N PHE A 210 -17.52 -4.08 -20.32
CA PHE A 210 -18.22 -4.33 -21.59
C PHE A 210 -17.56 -5.45 -22.40
N ALA A 211 -16.24 -5.56 -22.40
CA ALA A 211 -15.52 -6.62 -23.08
C ALA A 211 -15.78 -8.02 -22.48
N GLU A 212 -16.07 -8.12 -21.18
CA GLU A 212 -16.43 -9.39 -20.54
C GLU A 212 -17.93 -9.73 -20.65
N ILE A 213 -18.81 -8.73 -20.71
CA ILE A 213 -20.27 -8.95 -20.80
C ILE A 213 -20.75 -9.19 -22.23
N ILE A 214 -20.02 -8.72 -23.25
CA ILE A 214 -20.32 -9.02 -24.65
C ILE A 214 -19.32 -10.08 -25.11
N PRO A 215 -19.54 -11.39 -24.81
CA PRO A 215 -18.85 -12.41 -25.57
C PRO A 215 -19.36 -12.27 -27.01
N VAL A 216 -18.48 -11.78 -27.88
CA VAL A 216 -18.70 -11.86 -29.33
C VAL A 216 -18.82 -13.35 -29.64
N TRP A 217 -20.06 -13.79 -29.86
CA TRP A 217 -20.42 -15.12 -30.36
C TRP A 217 -19.89 -15.32 -31.77
#